data_AF-A0A267EXX5-F1
#
_entry.id   AF-A0A267EXX5-F1
#
_cell.length_a   1.000
_cell.length_b   1.000
_cell.length_c   1.000
_cell.angle_alpha   90.00
_cell.angle_beta   90.00
_cell.angle_gamma   90.00
#
_symmetry.space_group_name_H-M   'P 1'
#
loop_
_entity.id
_entity.type
_entity.pdbx_description
1 polymer ?
#
loop_
_entity_poly.entity_id
_entity_poly.type
_entity_poly.pdbx_seq_one_letter_code
_entity_poly.pdbx_strand_id
1 'polypeptide(L)'
;MCLNPCEYLNDVAIDFYLKYMYHEMLTPEQRKSTHIFNCFFFKRLSQKLDPPPGKDESAASLAIRRHETVAKWTRKVDLFTKDFILIPINENCHWFLAVICFPWMVGMVNYTGSAEAQVNSLLPFDVRMASDGTLRMPCVLMFDSLMGSTRSPNVLAIREYLQVEWDIKKRSMKGPKVFDKETIRGYCPCVPLQPNTVDCGPYVLHYAELFFKRPVREFTRNYFQLEMSSWFRQEEINHKRAEIQDLIVSLARKNNALGPDAAAALAAAAGNSDGSSVGGSASSSFCA
;
A
#
# COMPACT_ATOMS: atom_id res chain seq x y z
N MET A 1 -1.03 15.03 19.69
CA MET A 1 -0.06 14.20 18.93
C MET A 1 -0.80 13.57 17.75
N CYS A 2 -0.15 13.25 16.62
CA CYS A 2 -0.85 12.78 15.41
C CYS A 2 -1.70 11.50 15.62
N LEU A 3 -1.40 10.72 16.67
CA LEU A 3 -2.15 9.53 17.07
C LEU A 3 -3.41 9.82 17.90
N ASN A 4 -3.63 11.08 18.31
CA ASN A 4 -4.87 11.45 18.98
C ASN A 4 -6.07 11.22 18.05
N PRO A 5 -7.29 11.03 18.61
CA PRO A 5 -8.51 11.04 17.82
C PRO A 5 -8.62 12.32 16.99
N CYS A 6 -9.22 12.19 15.81
CA CYS A 6 -9.48 13.29 14.88
C CYS A 6 -8.25 14.00 14.26
N GLU A 7 -7.04 13.45 14.42
CA GLU A 7 -5.81 14.02 13.85
C GLU A 7 -5.31 13.21 12.65
N TYR A 8 -4.78 13.88 11.62
CA TYR A 8 -4.12 13.19 10.50
C TYR A 8 -2.84 12.51 10.97
N LEU A 9 -2.62 11.25 10.56
CA LEU A 9 -1.30 10.64 10.71
C LEU A 9 -0.29 11.33 9.81
N ASN A 10 0.91 11.54 10.35
CA ASN A 10 2.03 12.05 9.59
C ASN A 10 2.85 10.91 8.96
N ASP A 11 3.76 11.30 8.08
CA ASP A 11 4.76 10.45 7.44
C ASP A 11 5.54 9.57 8.43
N VAL A 12 5.99 10.16 9.55
CA VAL A 12 6.76 9.45 10.58
C VAL A 12 5.95 8.28 11.16
N ALA A 13 4.67 8.47 11.49
CA ALA A 13 3.81 7.42 12.03
C ALA A 13 3.55 6.30 11.01
N ILE A 14 3.30 6.66 9.74
CA ILE A 14 3.07 5.69 8.66
C ILE A 14 4.32 4.84 8.42
N ASP A 15 5.48 5.49 8.20
CA ASP A 15 6.74 4.79 7.92
C ASP A 15 7.20 3.95 9.12
N PHE A 16 6.99 4.46 10.36
CA PHE A 16 7.27 3.70 11.57
C PHE A 16 6.48 2.38 11.63
N TYR A 17 5.16 2.45 11.48
CA TYR A 17 4.32 1.26 11.64
C TYR A 17 4.53 0.25 10.51
N LEU A 18 4.67 0.71 9.27
CA LEU A 18 4.98 -0.17 8.14
C LEU A 18 6.34 -0.87 8.31
N LYS A 19 7.34 -0.16 8.86
CA LYS A 19 8.64 -0.76 9.20
C LYS A 19 8.52 -1.77 10.34
N TYR A 20 7.77 -1.44 11.40
CA TYR A 20 7.48 -2.37 12.49
C TYR A 20 6.81 -3.64 11.94
N MET A 21 5.73 -3.50 11.17
CA MET A 21 5.03 -4.61 10.53
C MET A 21 5.99 -5.47 9.70
N TYR A 22 6.84 -4.84 8.88
CA TYR A 22 7.82 -5.57 8.08
C TYR A 22 8.80 -6.39 8.93
N HIS A 23 9.29 -5.85 10.05
CA HIS A 23 10.33 -6.52 10.84
C HIS A 23 9.79 -7.52 11.87
N GLU A 24 8.65 -7.21 12.49
CA GLU A 24 8.13 -7.91 13.66
C GLU A 24 6.91 -8.80 13.34
N MET A 25 6.19 -8.53 12.24
CA MET A 25 4.96 -9.25 11.90
C MET A 25 5.12 -10.18 10.69
N LEU A 26 5.98 -9.83 9.72
CA LEU A 26 6.19 -10.66 8.53
C LEU A 26 7.18 -11.81 8.79
N THR A 27 6.88 -12.99 8.25
CA THR A 27 7.81 -14.12 8.27
C THR A 27 9.08 -13.82 7.45
N PRO A 28 10.21 -14.52 7.68
CA PRO A 28 11.40 -14.38 6.85
C PRO A 28 11.13 -14.52 5.34
N GLU A 29 10.24 -15.43 4.95
CA GLU A 29 9.85 -15.68 3.56
C GLU A 29 9.05 -14.49 3.00
N GLN A 30 8.07 -13.99 3.76
CA GLN A 30 7.30 -12.80 3.39
C GLN A 30 8.20 -11.57 3.25
N ARG A 31 9.16 -11.37 4.16
CA ARG A 31 10.14 -10.28 4.05
C ARG A 31 11.01 -10.41 2.79
N LYS A 32 11.41 -11.62 2.43
CA LYS A 32 12.17 -11.87 1.21
C LYS A 32 11.36 -11.55 -0.05
N SER A 33 10.06 -11.89 -0.08
CA SER A 33 9.18 -11.63 -1.21
C SER A 33 8.50 -10.26 -1.19
N THR A 34 8.69 -9.45 -0.14
CA THR A 34 8.06 -8.13 -0.01
C THR A 34 9.08 -7.00 -0.10
N HIS A 35 8.65 -5.86 -0.63
CA HIS A 35 9.33 -4.57 -0.46
C HIS A 35 8.31 -3.53 -0.01
N ILE A 36 8.70 -2.66 0.92
CA ILE A 36 7.87 -1.53 1.35
C ILE A 36 8.66 -0.25 1.10
N PHE A 37 8.13 0.61 0.25
CA PHE A 37 8.65 1.96 0.07
C PHE A 37 8.24 2.85 1.25
N ASN A 38 9.09 3.84 1.56
CA ASN A 38 8.67 4.93 2.46
C ASN A 38 7.70 5.88 1.75
N CYS A 39 6.97 6.67 2.52
CA CYS A 39 5.97 7.61 2.01
C CYS A 39 6.52 8.72 1.10
N PHE A 40 7.85 8.93 1.07
CA PHE A 40 8.49 9.91 0.20
C PHE A 40 8.68 9.42 -1.23
N PHE A 41 8.70 8.10 -1.46
CA PHE A 41 8.95 7.53 -2.79
C PHE A 41 7.97 8.06 -3.83
N PHE A 42 6.67 7.86 -3.61
CA PHE A 42 5.66 8.25 -4.59
C PHE A 42 5.55 9.77 -4.70
N LYS A 43 5.69 10.49 -3.58
CA LYS A 43 5.75 11.95 -3.56
C LYS A 43 6.87 12.49 -4.44
N ARG A 44 8.03 11.82 -4.49
CA ARG A 44 9.16 12.20 -5.34
C ARG A 44 8.95 11.78 -6.80
N LEU A 45 8.43 10.57 -7.03
CA LEU A 45 8.14 10.04 -8.36
C LEU A 45 7.10 10.89 -9.12
N SER A 46 6.06 11.36 -8.43
CA SER A 46 4.94 12.11 -9.01
C SER A 46 5.17 13.62 -9.11
N GLN A 47 6.38 14.11 -8.78
CA GLN A 47 6.65 15.55 -8.84
C GLN A 47 6.45 16.10 -10.25
N LYS A 48 5.87 17.30 -10.31
CA LYS A 48 5.79 18.07 -11.56
C LYS A 48 7.21 18.44 -11.98
N LEU A 49 7.56 18.11 -13.22
CA LEU A 49 8.84 18.44 -13.83
C LEU A 49 8.55 19.23 -15.08
N ASP A 50 9.11 20.43 -15.18
CA ASP A 50 8.99 21.22 -16.39
C ASP A 50 9.75 20.53 -17.54
N PRO A 51 9.23 20.57 -18.79
CA PRO A 51 9.98 20.10 -19.94
C PRO A 51 11.25 20.98 -20.11
N PRO A 52 12.43 20.39 -20.33
CA PRO A 52 13.63 21.16 -20.59
C PRO A 52 13.49 21.84 -21.96
N PRO A 53 13.96 23.08 -22.14
CA PRO A 53 13.86 23.78 -23.42
C PRO A 53 14.46 22.95 -24.56
N GLY A 54 13.69 22.69 -25.61
CA GLY A 54 14.16 21.98 -26.81
C GLY A 54 14.42 20.48 -26.64
N LYS A 55 13.94 19.85 -25.56
CA LYS A 55 13.99 18.38 -25.39
C LYS A 55 12.65 17.72 -25.68
N ASP A 56 12.70 16.40 -25.93
CA ASP A 56 11.53 15.55 -26.12
C ASP A 56 10.52 15.68 -24.96
N GLU A 57 9.31 16.12 -25.27
CA GLU A 57 8.18 16.28 -24.35
C GLU A 57 7.30 15.02 -24.27
N SER A 58 7.71 13.92 -24.91
CA SER A 58 6.96 12.67 -24.87
C SER A 58 6.73 12.16 -23.44
N ALA A 59 5.64 11.42 -23.26
CA ALA A 59 5.35 10.73 -22.01
C ALA A 59 6.50 9.79 -21.57
N ALA A 60 7.17 9.15 -22.53
CA ALA A 60 8.32 8.29 -22.26
C ALA A 60 9.51 9.08 -21.69
N SER A 61 9.82 10.25 -22.28
CA SER A 61 10.84 11.17 -21.76
C SER A 61 10.51 11.66 -20.35
N LEU A 62 9.25 11.97 -20.06
CA LEU A 62 8.81 12.36 -18.71
C LEU A 62 8.95 11.20 -17.70
N ALA A 63 8.56 9.99 -18.09
CA ALA A 63 8.69 8.79 -17.25
C ALA A 63 10.14 8.52 -16.84
N ILE A 64 11.08 8.64 -17.79
CA ILE A 64 12.51 8.48 -17.52
C ILE A 64 13.00 9.53 -16.51
N ARG A 65 12.67 10.80 -16.73
CA ARG A 65 13.08 11.88 -15.82
C ARG A 65 12.50 11.73 -14.41
N ARG A 66 11.23 11.32 -14.30
CA ARG A 66 10.60 11.00 -13.00
C ARG A 66 11.32 9.85 -12.31
N HIS A 67 11.61 8.78 -13.03
CA HIS A 67 12.34 7.62 -12.51
C HIS A 67 13.73 8.00 -11.97
N GLU A 68 14.50 8.83 -12.69
CA GLU A 68 15.83 9.30 -12.27
C GLU A 68 15.81 9.93 -10.87
N THR A 69 14.73 10.64 -10.53
CA THR A 69 14.59 11.30 -9.21
C THR A 69 14.49 10.30 -8.03
N VAL A 70 14.10 9.06 -8.30
CA VAL A 70 13.89 7.98 -7.31
C VAL A 70 14.76 6.75 -7.55
N ALA A 71 15.59 6.72 -8.60
CA ALA A 71 16.40 5.57 -8.99
C ALA A 71 17.28 5.01 -7.85
N LYS A 72 17.69 5.87 -6.90
CA LYS A 72 18.49 5.47 -5.73
C LYS A 72 17.72 4.59 -4.73
N TRP A 73 16.39 4.69 -4.65
CA TRP A 73 15.59 3.88 -3.71
C TRP A 73 15.76 2.39 -3.97
N THR A 74 15.92 2.00 -5.23
CA THR A 74 16.06 0.59 -5.63
C THR A 74 17.50 0.19 -5.94
N ARG A 75 18.51 0.96 -5.50
CA ARG A 75 19.93 0.66 -5.77
C ARG A 75 20.35 -0.73 -5.28
N LYS A 76 19.78 -1.19 -4.16
CA LYS A 76 20.13 -2.46 -3.50
C LYS A 76 18.98 -3.48 -3.46
N VAL A 77 17.90 -3.25 -4.21
CA VAL A 77 16.74 -4.15 -4.23
C VAL A 77 16.29 -4.39 -5.65
N ASP A 78 15.98 -5.65 -5.97
CA ASP A 78 15.37 -6.05 -7.22
C ASP A 78 13.87 -6.22 -7.04
N LEU A 79 13.09 -5.22 -7.49
CA LEU A 79 11.64 -5.23 -7.41
C LEU A 79 11.00 -6.41 -8.15
N PHE A 80 11.62 -6.89 -9.23
CA PHE A 80 11.09 -7.98 -10.05
C PHE A 80 11.40 -9.37 -9.49
N THR A 81 11.84 -9.44 -8.23
CA THR A 81 11.92 -10.67 -7.43
C THR A 81 10.88 -10.72 -6.32
N LYS A 82 10.10 -9.65 -6.18
CA LYS A 82 9.12 -9.48 -5.11
C LYS A 82 7.76 -9.94 -5.59
N ASP A 83 7.01 -10.59 -4.70
CA ASP A 83 5.59 -10.86 -4.88
C ASP A 83 4.77 -9.62 -4.56
N PHE A 84 5.18 -8.84 -3.55
CA PHE A 84 4.44 -7.67 -3.10
C PHE A 84 5.35 -6.45 -2.95
N ILE A 85 4.91 -5.31 -3.48
CA ILE A 85 5.57 -4.02 -3.30
C ILE A 85 4.53 -3.02 -2.78
N LEU A 86 4.67 -2.60 -1.53
CA LEU A 86 3.78 -1.66 -0.88
C LEU A 86 4.31 -0.24 -1.05
N ILE A 87 3.44 0.68 -1.45
CA ILE A 87 3.73 2.11 -1.61
C ILE A 87 2.64 2.91 -0.88
N PRO A 88 2.91 3.43 0.32
CA PRO A 88 2.02 4.41 0.95
C PRO A 88 2.05 5.72 0.16
N ILE A 89 0.89 6.27 -0.15
CA ILE A 89 0.75 7.49 -0.96
C ILE A 89 -0.07 8.50 -0.17
N ASN A 90 0.41 9.75 -0.14
CA ASN A 90 -0.32 10.89 0.40
C ASN A 90 -0.48 11.94 -0.70
N GLU A 91 -1.73 12.23 -1.07
CA GLU A 91 -2.09 13.31 -1.99
C GLU A 91 -3.18 14.16 -1.36
N ASN A 92 -3.01 15.48 -1.35
CA ASN A 92 -4.00 16.42 -0.81
C ASN A 92 -4.45 16.07 0.64
N CYS A 93 -3.50 15.73 1.50
CA CYS A 93 -3.73 15.33 2.90
C CYS A 93 -4.57 14.04 3.05
N HIS A 94 -4.62 13.20 2.02
CA HIS A 94 -5.32 11.92 2.04
C HIS A 94 -4.37 10.76 1.80
N TRP A 95 -4.35 9.83 2.74
CA TRP A 95 -3.54 8.61 2.68
C TRP A 95 -4.28 7.46 2.00
N PHE A 96 -3.61 6.79 1.09
CA PHE A 96 -4.07 5.55 0.47
C PHE A 96 -2.86 4.65 0.17
N LEU A 97 -3.11 3.37 -0.11
CA LEU A 97 -2.04 2.37 -0.27
C LEU A 97 -2.09 1.76 -1.66
N ALA A 98 -0.97 1.84 -2.39
CA ALA A 98 -0.77 1.03 -3.58
C ALA A 98 -0.03 -0.26 -3.22
N VAL A 99 -0.48 -1.39 -3.78
CA VAL A 99 0.19 -2.69 -3.68
C VAL A 99 0.40 -3.25 -5.07
N ILE A 100 1.66 -3.38 -5.49
CA ILE A 100 2.02 -4.06 -6.74
C ILE A 100 2.17 -5.54 -6.43
N CYS A 101 1.39 -6.37 -7.11
CA CYS A 101 1.36 -7.82 -6.91
C CYS A 101 1.99 -8.52 -8.12
N PHE A 102 2.87 -9.48 -7.85
CA PHE A 102 3.55 -10.35 -8.80
C PHE A 102 4.09 -9.66 -10.06
N PRO A 103 4.85 -8.53 -9.95
CA PRO A 103 5.39 -7.82 -11.11
C PRO A 103 6.30 -8.67 -12.00
N TRP A 104 6.86 -9.77 -11.48
CA TRP A 104 7.66 -10.72 -12.25
C TRP A 104 6.84 -11.51 -13.28
N MET A 105 5.53 -11.69 -13.06
CA MET A 105 4.60 -12.41 -13.94
C MET A 105 4.13 -11.57 -15.14
N VAL A 106 4.51 -10.29 -15.24
CA VAL A 106 4.09 -9.40 -16.34
C VAL A 106 4.47 -9.97 -17.71
N GLY A 107 3.53 -9.97 -18.65
CA GLY A 107 3.71 -10.57 -19.98
C GLY A 107 3.67 -12.10 -20.01
N MET A 108 3.43 -12.74 -18.87
CA MET A 108 3.28 -14.20 -18.76
C MET A 108 1.82 -14.63 -18.57
N VAL A 109 0.90 -13.68 -18.47
CA VAL A 109 -0.49 -13.90 -18.08
C VAL A 109 -1.43 -13.14 -18.99
N ASN A 110 -2.45 -13.82 -19.49
CA ASN A 110 -3.58 -13.19 -20.18
C ASN A 110 -4.77 -13.00 -19.21
N TYR A 111 -5.37 -11.81 -19.22
CA TYR A 111 -6.45 -11.39 -18.32
C TYR A 111 -7.86 -11.52 -18.93
N THR A 112 -7.96 -12.00 -20.17
CA THR A 112 -9.25 -12.26 -20.82
C THR A 112 -9.67 -13.71 -20.55
N GLY A 113 -10.84 -13.88 -19.92
CA GLY A 113 -11.34 -15.15 -19.42
C GLY A 113 -12.19 -15.95 -20.41
N SER A 114 -12.01 -15.79 -21.72
CA SER A 114 -12.65 -16.68 -22.71
C SER A 114 -11.81 -17.93 -22.94
N ALA A 115 -12.45 -19.05 -23.26
CA ALA A 115 -11.77 -20.30 -23.63
C ALA A 115 -10.80 -20.12 -24.82
N GLU A 116 -11.10 -19.19 -25.74
CA GLU A 116 -10.25 -18.85 -26.89
C GLU A 116 -8.99 -18.05 -26.51
N ALA A 117 -9.03 -17.29 -25.40
CA ALA A 117 -7.89 -16.53 -24.90
C ALA A 117 -6.86 -17.38 -24.14
N GLN A 118 -7.21 -18.61 -23.75
CA GLN A 118 -6.29 -19.59 -23.16
C GLN A 118 -5.17 -19.99 -24.13
N VAL A 119 -5.37 -19.85 -25.44
CA VAL A 119 -4.37 -20.15 -26.48
C VAL A 119 -3.24 -19.11 -26.51
N ASN A 120 -3.45 -17.90 -25.97
CA ASN A 120 -2.48 -16.80 -25.99
C ASN A 120 -1.85 -16.47 -24.62
N SER A 121 -2.13 -17.26 -23.56
CA SER A 121 -1.41 -17.17 -22.28
C SER A 121 -0.18 -18.07 -22.32
N LEU A 122 1.02 -17.52 -22.15
CA LEU A 122 2.25 -18.33 -22.08
C LEU A 122 2.32 -19.19 -20.81
N LEU A 123 1.58 -18.85 -19.74
CA LEU A 123 1.43 -19.69 -18.56
C LEU A 123 0.02 -20.32 -18.50
N PRO A 124 -0.08 -21.66 -18.38
CA PRO A 124 -1.33 -22.35 -18.08
C PRO A 124 -1.96 -21.87 -16.77
N PHE A 125 -3.29 -22.00 -16.64
CA PHE A 125 -4.01 -21.64 -15.42
C PHE A 125 -3.44 -22.35 -14.17
N ASP A 126 -3.11 -23.62 -14.30
CA ASP A 126 -2.53 -24.45 -13.22
C ASP A 126 -1.18 -23.91 -12.71
N VAL A 127 -0.44 -23.16 -13.53
CA VAL A 127 0.84 -22.55 -13.14
C VAL A 127 0.63 -21.25 -12.35
N ARG A 128 -0.52 -20.59 -12.54
CA ARG A 128 -0.90 -19.41 -11.74
C ARG A 128 -1.44 -19.79 -10.36
N MET A 129 -1.83 -21.06 -10.19
CA MET A 129 -2.25 -21.59 -8.92
C MET A 129 -1.04 -21.89 -8.05
N ALA A 130 -0.91 -21.14 -6.96
CA ALA A 130 0.04 -21.44 -5.92
C ALA A 130 -0.34 -22.73 -5.16
N SER A 131 0.64 -23.34 -4.51
CA SER A 131 0.45 -24.55 -3.70
C SER A 131 -0.54 -24.38 -2.54
N ASP A 132 -0.75 -23.14 -2.10
CA ASP A 132 -1.72 -22.77 -1.05
C ASP A 132 -3.13 -22.47 -1.60
N GLY A 133 -3.36 -22.68 -2.91
CA GLY A 133 -4.63 -22.41 -3.56
C GLY A 133 -4.83 -20.94 -3.96
N THR A 134 -3.79 -20.10 -3.93
CA THR A 134 -3.87 -18.71 -4.38
C THR A 134 -3.76 -18.58 -5.89
N LEU A 135 -4.72 -17.92 -6.55
CA LEU A 135 -4.65 -17.56 -7.97
C LEU A 135 -3.85 -16.26 -8.15
N ARG A 136 -2.59 -16.38 -8.57
CA ARG A 136 -1.65 -15.25 -8.73
C ARG A 136 -1.83 -14.55 -10.07
N MET A 137 -1.92 -13.22 -10.04
CA MET A 137 -2.00 -12.37 -11.24
C MET A 137 -1.19 -11.09 -11.02
N PRO A 138 -0.44 -10.62 -12.04
CA PRO A 138 0.19 -9.31 -11.95
C PRO A 138 -0.89 -8.24 -11.82
N CYS A 139 -0.78 -7.33 -10.85
CA CYS A 139 -1.71 -6.20 -10.77
C CYS A 139 -1.17 -5.08 -9.87
N VAL A 140 -1.82 -3.93 -9.94
CA VAL A 140 -1.66 -2.82 -8.99
C VAL A 140 -2.98 -2.63 -8.28
N LEU A 141 -3.01 -2.83 -6.96
CA LEU A 141 -4.18 -2.61 -6.11
C LEU A 141 -4.07 -1.24 -5.46
N MET A 142 -5.14 -0.46 -5.50
CA MET A 142 -5.25 0.85 -4.86
C MET A 142 -6.29 0.76 -3.73
N PHE A 143 -5.81 0.62 -2.50
CA PHE A 143 -6.64 0.60 -1.30
C PHE A 143 -6.89 2.03 -0.83
N ASP A 144 -8.15 2.44 -0.88
CA ASP A 144 -8.58 3.80 -0.58
C ASP A 144 -9.82 3.75 0.31
N SER A 145 -9.73 4.33 1.50
CA SER A 145 -10.82 4.38 2.47
C SER A 145 -11.85 5.47 2.15
N LEU A 146 -11.53 6.41 1.24
CA LEU A 146 -12.46 7.42 0.76
C LEU A 146 -12.97 7.08 -0.65
N MET A 147 -14.28 7.26 -0.84
CA MET A 147 -14.89 7.11 -2.16
C MET A 147 -14.59 8.32 -3.05
N GLY A 148 -14.59 8.11 -4.37
CA GLY A 148 -14.79 9.19 -5.35
C GLY A 148 -13.57 9.59 -6.19
N SER A 149 -12.36 9.12 -5.86
CA SER A 149 -11.16 9.37 -6.69
C SER A 149 -10.82 8.14 -7.54
N THR A 150 -10.81 8.28 -8.86
CA THR A 150 -10.21 7.27 -9.73
C THR A 150 -8.69 7.34 -9.58
N ARG A 151 -8.07 6.31 -9.00
CA ARG A 151 -6.61 6.24 -8.83
C ARG A 151 -5.83 5.86 -10.10
N SER A 152 -6.47 5.99 -11.27
CA SER A 152 -5.90 5.71 -12.58
C SER A 152 -4.58 6.47 -12.86
N PRO A 153 -4.44 7.77 -12.52
CA PRO A 153 -3.16 8.47 -12.68
C PRO A 153 -2.04 7.87 -11.83
N ASN A 154 -2.33 7.42 -10.61
CA ASN A 154 -1.35 6.77 -9.73
C ASN A 154 -0.89 5.44 -10.31
N VAL A 155 -1.84 4.63 -10.80
CA VAL A 155 -1.53 3.36 -11.46
C VAL A 155 -0.69 3.59 -12.71
N LEU A 156 -0.99 4.62 -13.51
CA LEU A 156 -0.20 4.98 -14.69
C LEU A 156 1.25 5.33 -14.30
N ALA A 157 1.44 6.20 -13.30
CA ALA A 157 2.77 6.57 -12.83
C ALA A 157 3.57 5.36 -12.30
N ILE A 158 2.90 4.42 -11.61
CA ILE A 158 3.52 3.16 -11.16
C ILE A 158 3.94 2.30 -12.35
N ARG A 159 3.10 2.16 -13.38
CA ARG A 159 3.44 1.41 -14.59
C ARG A 159 4.62 2.00 -15.34
N GLU A 160 4.61 3.32 -15.54
CA GLU A 160 5.72 4.06 -16.15
C GLU A 160 7.02 3.85 -15.37
N TYR A 161 6.96 3.93 -14.05
CA TYR A 161 8.11 3.63 -13.19
C TYR A 161 8.62 2.20 -13.37
N LEU A 162 7.73 1.19 -13.35
CA LEU A 162 8.11 -0.21 -13.55
C LEU A 162 8.70 -0.46 -14.94
N GLN A 163 8.15 0.17 -15.98
CA GLN A 163 8.67 0.07 -17.35
C GLN A 163 10.11 0.57 -17.41
N VAL A 164 10.38 1.78 -16.93
CA VAL A 164 11.73 2.36 -16.94
C VAL A 164 12.69 1.56 -16.06
N GLU A 165 12.26 1.14 -14.88
CA GLU A 165 13.06 0.31 -13.96
C GLU A 165 13.45 -1.04 -14.61
N TRP A 166 12.51 -1.69 -15.33
CA TRP A 166 12.78 -2.92 -16.07
C TRP A 166 13.76 -2.68 -17.23
N ASP A 167 13.51 -1.64 -18.03
CA ASP A 167 14.34 -1.29 -19.17
C ASP A 167 15.80 -1.04 -18.76
N ILE A 168 16.01 -0.34 -17.64
CA ILE A 168 17.35 -0.05 -17.13
C ILE A 168 18.01 -1.28 -16.52
N LYS A 169 17.29 -2.07 -15.71
CA LYS A 169 17.92 -3.09 -14.85
C LYS A 169 17.85 -4.52 -15.38
N LYS A 170 16.92 -4.83 -16.27
CA LYS A 170 16.57 -6.22 -16.62
C LYS A 170 16.51 -6.48 -18.11
N ARG A 171 16.12 -5.50 -18.93
CA ARG A 171 15.87 -5.72 -20.36
C ARG A 171 17.02 -6.34 -21.13
N SER A 172 18.26 -5.91 -20.88
CA SER A 172 19.44 -6.45 -21.57
C SER A 172 19.67 -7.94 -21.28
N MET A 173 19.30 -8.41 -20.09
CA MET A 173 19.54 -9.79 -19.64
C MET A 173 18.32 -10.70 -19.78
N LYS A 174 17.11 -10.16 -19.58
CA LYS A 174 15.85 -10.91 -19.50
C LYS A 174 14.89 -10.64 -20.67
N GLY A 175 15.30 -9.80 -21.62
CA GLY A 175 14.49 -9.41 -22.77
C GLY A 175 13.46 -8.31 -22.45
N PRO A 176 12.74 -7.84 -23.47
CA PRO A 176 11.75 -6.79 -23.32
C PRO A 176 10.54 -7.27 -22.51
N LYS A 177 9.99 -6.37 -21.68
CA LYS A 177 8.64 -6.49 -21.10
C LYS A 177 7.92 -5.16 -21.28
N VAL A 178 6.60 -5.25 -21.40
CA VAL A 178 5.71 -4.09 -21.48
C VAL A 178 4.87 -4.05 -20.22
N PHE A 179 4.85 -2.92 -19.51
CA PHE A 179 4.05 -2.68 -18.31
C PHE A 179 2.92 -1.69 -18.64
N ASP A 180 1.81 -2.18 -19.17
CA ASP A 180 0.65 -1.39 -19.57
C ASP A 180 -0.64 -1.87 -18.87
N LYS A 181 -1.80 -1.36 -19.32
CA LYS A 181 -3.09 -1.73 -18.71
C LYS A 181 -3.52 -3.15 -19.09
N GLU A 182 -2.94 -3.75 -20.11
CA GLU A 182 -3.18 -5.10 -20.58
C GLU A 182 -2.31 -6.12 -19.84
N THR A 183 -1.06 -5.77 -19.50
CA THR A 183 -0.09 -6.70 -18.91
C THR A 183 0.03 -6.61 -17.39
N ILE A 184 -0.35 -5.48 -16.78
CA ILE A 184 -0.44 -5.29 -15.32
C ILE A 184 -1.66 -4.42 -14.96
N ARG A 185 -2.81 -5.06 -14.77
CA ARG A 185 -4.08 -4.35 -14.53
C ARG A 185 -4.10 -3.60 -13.18
N GLY A 186 -4.78 -2.47 -13.17
CA GLY A 186 -4.99 -1.66 -11.98
C GLY A 186 -6.40 -1.90 -11.45
N TYR A 187 -6.54 -2.07 -10.14
CA TYR A 187 -7.81 -2.26 -9.48
C TYR A 187 -7.90 -1.34 -8.26
N CYS A 188 -9.10 -0.84 -7.97
CA CYS A 188 -9.43 -0.24 -6.68
C CYS A 188 -10.36 -1.25 -5.98
N PRO A 189 -9.85 -2.11 -5.08
CA PRO A 189 -10.69 -3.06 -4.36
C PRO A 189 -11.80 -2.35 -3.58
N CYS A 190 -12.99 -2.94 -3.55
CA CYS A 190 -14.05 -2.48 -2.67
C CYS A 190 -13.68 -2.92 -1.26
N VAL A 191 -13.31 -1.99 -0.38
CA VAL A 191 -12.89 -2.26 1.00
C VAL A 191 -13.75 -1.45 1.97
N PRO A 192 -13.83 -1.84 3.27
CA PRO A 192 -14.50 -1.02 4.27
C PRO A 192 -13.96 0.41 4.27
N LEU A 193 -14.88 1.36 4.22
CA LEU A 193 -14.62 2.79 4.04
C LEU A 193 -14.57 3.49 5.40
N GLN A 194 -13.84 4.61 5.46
CA GLN A 194 -13.79 5.40 6.68
C GLN A 194 -15.11 6.17 6.90
N PRO A 195 -15.62 6.25 8.15
CA PRO A 195 -16.81 7.02 8.47
C PRO A 195 -16.55 8.53 8.66
N ASN A 196 -15.29 8.97 8.62
CA ASN A 196 -14.87 10.36 8.89
C ASN A 196 -13.84 10.84 7.84
N THR A 197 -13.29 12.04 7.99
CA THR A 197 -12.39 12.67 7.00
C THR A 197 -10.89 12.57 7.33
N VAL A 198 -10.53 11.99 8.47
CA VAL A 198 -9.18 12.10 9.07
C VAL A 198 -8.48 10.76 9.31
N ASP A 199 -9.22 9.64 9.28
CA ASP A 199 -8.69 8.31 9.58
C ASP A 199 -8.09 7.56 8.38
N CYS A 200 -7.83 8.23 7.25
CA CYS A 200 -7.21 7.58 6.09
C CYS A 200 -5.86 6.94 6.41
N GLY A 201 -5.09 7.54 7.32
CA GLY A 201 -3.83 6.98 7.82
C GLY A 201 -3.98 5.63 8.52
N PRO A 202 -4.78 5.52 9.61
CA PRO A 202 -5.07 4.24 10.26
C PRO A 202 -5.57 3.18 9.29
N TYR A 203 -6.42 3.55 8.32
CA TYR A 203 -6.93 2.63 7.30
C TYR A 203 -5.80 2.08 6.41
N VAL A 204 -4.87 2.93 5.95
CA VAL A 204 -3.68 2.47 5.21
C VAL A 204 -2.88 1.43 5.98
N LEU A 205 -2.64 1.67 7.28
CA LEU A 205 -1.89 0.75 8.13
C LEU A 205 -2.66 -0.56 8.35
N HIS A 206 -3.98 -0.48 8.55
CA HIS A 206 -4.84 -1.64 8.73
C HIS A 206 -4.94 -2.49 7.44
N TYR A 207 -5.08 -1.86 6.27
CA TYR A 207 -5.06 -2.57 4.99
C TYR A 207 -3.73 -3.29 4.75
N ALA A 208 -2.60 -2.62 5.03
CA ALA A 208 -1.28 -3.22 4.89
C ALA A 208 -1.12 -4.46 5.77
N GLU A 209 -1.59 -4.40 7.02
CA GLU A 209 -1.53 -5.52 7.96
C GLU A 209 -2.45 -6.68 7.55
N LEU A 210 -3.71 -6.39 7.23
CA LEU A 210 -4.67 -7.41 6.81
C LEU A 210 -4.26 -8.10 5.51
N PHE A 211 -3.57 -7.40 4.61
CA PHE A 211 -3.03 -7.99 3.40
C PHE A 211 -2.15 -9.22 3.68
N PHE A 212 -1.42 -9.22 4.81
CA PHE A 212 -0.59 -10.36 5.22
C PHE A 212 -1.27 -11.28 6.23
N LYS A 213 -2.12 -10.77 7.13
CA LYS A 213 -2.85 -11.59 8.11
C LYS A 213 -4.02 -12.38 7.50
N ARG A 214 -4.64 -11.84 6.45
CA ARG A 214 -5.77 -12.43 5.70
C ARG A 214 -5.44 -12.40 4.20
N PRO A 215 -4.54 -13.28 3.72
CA PRO A 215 -4.06 -13.24 2.34
C PRO A 215 -5.17 -13.30 1.30
N VAL A 216 -5.02 -12.50 0.24
CA VAL A 216 -5.91 -12.52 -0.93
C VAL A 216 -5.79 -13.87 -1.64
N ARG A 217 -6.92 -14.56 -1.83
CA ARG A 217 -6.95 -15.88 -2.48
C ARG A 217 -6.97 -15.79 -4.00
N GLU A 218 -7.61 -14.76 -4.56
CA GLU A 218 -7.70 -14.59 -6.00
C GLU A 218 -7.41 -13.14 -6.40
N PHE A 219 -6.43 -12.96 -7.29
CA PHE A 219 -6.08 -11.63 -7.81
C PHE A 219 -6.93 -11.27 -9.04
N THR A 220 -8.26 -11.32 -8.89
CA THR A 220 -9.24 -11.10 -9.95
C THR A 220 -10.17 -9.93 -9.62
N ARG A 221 -10.74 -9.29 -10.65
CA ARG A 221 -11.70 -8.19 -10.47
C ARG A 221 -12.87 -8.61 -9.57
N ASN A 222 -13.44 -9.80 -9.77
CA ASN A 222 -14.61 -10.24 -9.02
C ASN A 222 -14.29 -10.39 -7.54
N TYR A 223 -13.16 -11.01 -7.19
CA TYR A 223 -12.72 -11.13 -5.79
C TYR A 223 -12.56 -9.75 -5.14
N PHE A 224 -11.90 -8.81 -5.82
CA PHE A 224 -11.67 -7.46 -5.30
C PHE A 224 -12.95 -6.64 -5.10
N GLN A 225 -14.02 -6.91 -5.87
CA GLN A 225 -15.27 -6.16 -5.78
C GLN A 225 -16.30 -6.82 -4.84
N LEU A 226 -16.25 -8.13 -4.67
CA LEU A 226 -17.23 -8.89 -3.88
C LEU A 226 -16.69 -9.21 -2.48
N GLU A 227 -15.60 -9.97 -2.41
CA GLU A 227 -15.07 -10.53 -1.16
C GLU A 227 -14.42 -9.48 -0.26
N MET A 228 -13.81 -8.45 -0.85
CA MET A 228 -13.09 -7.43 -0.08
C MET A 228 -14.01 -6.39 0.57
N SER A 229 -15.28 -6.32 0.17
CA SER A 229 -16.23 -5.32 0.71
C SER A 229 -16.47 -5.50 2.21
N SER A 230 -16.38 -6.75 2.68
CA SER A 230 -16.49 -7.16 4.08
C SER A 230 -15.18 -7.66 4.66
N TRP A 231 -14.03 -7.14 4.19
CA TRP A 231 -12.70 -7.67 4.56
C TRP A 231 -12.40 -7.62 6.06
N PHE A 232 -12.97 -6.63 6.76
CA PHE A 232 -12.94 -6.48 8.21
C PHE A 232 -14.17 -5.72 8.69
N ARG A 233 -14.46 -5.83 10.00
CA ARG A 233 -15.52 -5.04 10.63
C ARG A 233 -15.00 -3.70 11.11
N GLN A 234 -15.87 -2.69 11.18
CA GLN A 234 -15.51 -1.33 11.58
C GLN A 234 -14.88 -1.26 12.97
N GLU A 235 -15.27 -2.15 13.87
CA GLU A 235 -14.75 -2.19 15.25
C GLU A 235 -13.27 -2.58 15.31
N GLU A 236 -12.75 -3.30 14.30
CA GLU A 236 -11.36 -3.74 14.24
C GLU A 236 -10.38 -2.57 14.12
N ILE A 237 -10.81 -1.43 13.55
CA ILE A 237 -9.95 -0.25 13.36
C ILE A 237 -10.13 0.82 14.43
N ASN A 238 -11.22 0.80 15.20
CA ASN A 238 -11.53 1.81 16.21
C ASN A 238 -10.39 2.01 17.22
N HIS A 239 -9.67 0.94 17.56
CA HIS A 239 -8.56 0.97 18.53
C HIS A 239 -7.19 1.11 17.86
N LYS A 240 -7.11 1.23 16.53
CA LYS A 240 -5.83 1.17 15.81
C LYS A 240 -4.87 2.29 16.23
N ARG A 241 -5.40 3.48 16.49
CA ARG A 241 -4.62 4.62 17.00
C ARG A 241 -3.99 4.32 18.36
N ALA A 242 -4.80 3.80 19.29
CA ALA A 242 -4.35 3.42 20.63
C ALA A 242 -3.31 2.29 20.57
N GLU A 243 -3.54 1.26 19.74
CA GLU A 243 -2.60 0.17 19.52
C GLU A 243 -1.22 0.68 19.07
N ILE A 244 -1.18 1.62 18.11
CA ILE A 244 0.08 2.22 17.63
C ILE A 244 0.75 3.04 18.73
N GLN A 245 -0.03 3.80 19.51
CA GLN A 245 0.49 4.60 20.62
C GLN A 245 1.12 3.71 21.70
N ASP A 246 0.41 2.68 22.14
CA ASP A 246 0.89 1.72 23.14
C ASP A 246 2.14 0.99 22.65
N LEU A 247 2.16 0.62 21.36
CA LEU A 247 3.34 0.03 20.74
C LEU A 247 4.56 0.96 20.83
N ILE A 248 4.42 2.23 20.45
CA ILE A 248 5.52 3.22 20.50
C ILE A 248 6.03 3.37 21.94
N VAL A 249 5.13 3.51 22.91
CA VAL A 249 5.48 3.61 24.33
C VAL A 249 6.23 2.36 24.79
N SER A 250 5.75 1.17 24.42
CA SER A 250 6.37 -0.10 24.82
C SER A 250 7.79 -0.25 24.26
N LEU A 251 8.03 0.12 23.00
CA LEU A 251 9.34 0.04 22.37
C LEU A 251 10.31 1.08 22.95
N ALA A 252 9.82 2.29 23.22
CA ALA A 252 10.63 3.35 23.80
C ALA A 252 11.08 3.01 25.24
N ARG A 253 10.23 2.33 26.03
CA ARG A 253 10.60 1.76 27.33
C ARG A 253 11.66 0.67 27.19
N LYS A 254 11.47 -0.28 26.26
CA LYS A 254 12.43 -1.38 26.02
C LYS A 254 13.80 -0.87 25.60
N ASN A 255 13.86 0.22 24.84
CA ASN A 255 15.10 0.81 24.32
C ASN A 255 15.74 1.85 25.28
N ASN A 256 15.24 1.99 26.51
CA ASN A 256 15.66 3.03 27.48
C ASN A 256 15.67 4.46 26.90
N ALA A 257 14.83 4.73 25.89
CA ALA A 257 14.74 6.02 25.21
C ALA A 257 13.79 7.00 25.92
N LEU A 258 13.00 6.51 26.89
CA LEU A 258 12.16 7.32 27.77
C LEU A 258 12.60 7.08 29.22
N GLY A 259 12.92 8.16 29.94
CA GLY A 259 13.03 8.11 31.40
C GLY A 259 11.69 7.73 32.05
N PRO A 260 11.70 7.23 33.31
CA PRO A 260 10.51 6.74 34.00
C PRO A 260 9.34 7.75 34.03
N ASP A 261 9.63 9.05 34.13
CA ASP A 261 8.61 10.10 34.19
C ASP A 261 7.92 10.38 32.85
N ALA A 262 8.66 10.35 31.74
CA ALA A 262 8.10 10.55 30.40
C ALA A 262 7.27 9.33 29.96
N ALA A 263 7.69 8.12 30.36
CA ALA A 263 6.96 6.89 30.15
C ALA A 263 5.67 6.81 30.97
N ALA A 264 5.63 7.40 32.17
CA ALA A 264 4.44 7.53 33.01
C ALA A 264 3.45 8.56 32.44
N ALA A 265 3.93 9.71 31.97
CA ALA A 265 3.10 10.75 31.36
C ALA A 265 2.40 10.26 30.07
N LEU A 266 3.11 9.51 29.21
CA LEU A 266 2.53 8.92 27.99
C LEU A 266 1.51 7.81 28.29
N ALA A 267 1.74 6.99 29.32
CA ALA A 267 0.78 5.96 29.72
C ALA A 267 -0.44 6.55 30.45
N ALA A 268 -0.29 7.63 31.21
CA ALA A 268 -1.41 8.37 31.79
C ALA A 268 -2.28 9.00 30.69
N ALA A 269 -1.69 9.43 29.58
CA ALA A 269 -2.43 9.90 28.41
C ALA A 269 -3.17 8.78 27.65
N ALA A 270 -2.66 7.53 27.71
CA ALA A 270 -3.30 6.36 27.10
C ALA A 270 -4.37 5.71 27.99
N GLY A 271 -4.20 5.74 29.32
CA GLY A 271 -5.10 5.09 30.29
C GLY A 271 -6.37 5.88 30.64
N ASN A 272 -6.58 7.07 30.07
CA ASN A 272 -7.74 7.91 30.37
C ASN A 272 -8.97 7.61 29.46
N SER A 273 -8.96 6.49 28.74
CA SER A 273 -10.07 6.06 27.87
C SER A 273 -11.01 5.01 28.48
N ASP A 274 -10.84 4.62 29.75
CA ASP A 274 -11.79 3.75 30.44
C ASP A 274 -12.39 4.45 31.68
N GLY A 275 -13.62 4.91 31.51
CA GLY A 275 -14.49 5.42 32.57
C GLY A 275 -15.95 5.16 32.22
N SER A 276 -16.45 3.99 32.64
CA SER A 276 -17.82 3.51 32.41
C SER A 276 -18.89 4.39 33.08
N SER A 277 -19.86 4.80 32.27
CA SER A 277 -21.31 4.97 32.51
C SER A 277 -21.82 5.69 33.77
N VAL A 278 -22.44 6.87 33.57
CA VAL A 278 -23.76 7.21 34.17
C VAL A 278 -24.56 8.01 33.13
N GLY A 279 -25.82 7.64 32.96
CA GLY A 279 -26.71 8.10 31.89
C GLY A 279 -27.03 9.60 31.86
N GLY A 280 -27.34 10.06 30.66
CA GLY A 280 -27.85 11.40 30.39
C GLY A 280 -27.98 11.59 28.88
N SER A 281 -29.20 11.77 28.41
CA SER A 281 -29.57 12.04 27.02
C SER A 281 -28.64 13.05 26.35
N ALA A 282 -28.03 12.69 25.22
CA ALA A 282 -27.26 13.62 24.40
C ALA A 282 -27.72 13.58 22.95
N SER A 283 -28.21 14.75 22.54
CA SER A 283 -28.34 15.24 21.18
C SER A 283 -27.06 15.00 20.36
N SER A 284 -27.27 14.59 19.11
CA SER A 284 -26.28 14.47 18.05
C SER A 284 -25.56 15.80 17.79
N SER A 285 -24.24 15.82 18.00
CA SER A 285 -23.34 16.80 17.39
C SER A 285 -22.37 16.03 16.49
N PHE A 286 -22.71 15.96 15.20
CA PHE A 286 -21.77 15.61 14.15
C PHE A 286 -20.73 16.74 14.05
N CYS A 287 -19.45 16.41 14.09
CA CYS A 287 -18.42 17.32 13.58
C CYS A 287 -18.57 17.39 12.06
N ALA A 288 -18.95 18.57 11.58
CA ALA A 288 -18.89 18.97 10.18
C ALA A 288 -17.47 19.41 9.79
#